data_AF-A0A8R1DQM0-F1
#
_entry.id   AF-A0A8R1DQM0-F1
#
_cell.length_a   1.000
_cell.length_b   1.000
_cell.length_c   1.000
_cell.angle_alpha   90.00
_cell.angle_beta   90.00
_cell.angle_gamma   90.00
#
_symmetry.space_group_name_H-M   'P 1'
#
loop_
_entity.id
_entity.type
_entity.pdbx_description
1 polymer ?
#
loop_
_entity_poly.entity_id
_entity_poly.type
_entity_poly.pdbx_seq_one_letter_code
_entity_poly.pdbx_strand_id
1 'polypeptide(L)'
;MTPPIESVDDLANQNKILYGVVEGGSTAAFFEDSIVPLYKKMWNFMVSTSQKQIESEKQTISNSTSNRIFVSSYADGIEKVRTSKGKYAFLLEETTNNYESGRRPCDTMKVGQNLNTLGYGIATKIGNPLRVSLNLAILYLQEKGELKKLENKWWYDRGQCDTGTSDGGTSSSLNLSKVAGIFYILLAGMVLSMCTALIEFLFRKNKENREKEKNRMRNSRQKPKKAIMASCQKATKMKRRSKSEEVSSPRSTLF
;
A
#
# COMPACT_ATOMS: atom_id res chain seq x y z
N MET A 1 3.51 0.04 13.88
CA MET A 1 2.54 -0.54 12.91
C MET A 1 1.22 -0.61 13.65
N THR A 2 0.15 0.06 13.19
CA THR A 2 -1.14 0.01 13.90
C THR A 2 -1.75 -1.38 13.76
N PRO A 3 -2.25 -2.00 14.84
CA PRO A 3 -2.91 -3.29 14.74
C PRO A 3 -4.21 -3.14 13.92
N PRO A 4 -4.61 -4.14 13.11
CA PRO A 4 -5.81 -4.05 12.27
C PRO A 4 -7.14 -4.22 13.04
N ILE A 5 -7.05 -4.49 14.34
CA ILE A 5 -8.11 -4.62 15.33
C ILE A 5 -7.59 -4.00 16.63
N GLU A 6 -8.43 -3.32 17.40
CA GLU A 6 -8.06 -2.74 18.70
C GLU A 6 -8.90 -3.34 19.84
N SER A 7 -10.10 -3.81 19.53
CA SER A 7 -11.08 -4.36 20.46
C SER A 7 -11.66 -5.71 20.00
N VAL A 8 -12.37 -6.37 20.92
CA VAL A 8 -13.16 -7.57 20.62
C VAL A 8 -14.39 -7.23 19.76
N ASP A 9 -14.95 -6.03 19.91
CA ASP A 9 -16.04 -5.51 19.09
C ASP A 9 -15.65 -5.38 17.62
N ASP A 10 -14.43 -4.89 17.33
CA ASP A 10 -13.89 -4.86 15.97
C ASP A 10 -13.87 -6.28 15.39
N LEU A 11 -13.31 -7.23 16.14
CA LEU A 11 -13.18 -8.63 15.75
C LEU A 11 -14.54 -9.29 15.50
N ALA A 12 -15.55 -8.97 16.30
CA ALA A 12 -16.91 -9.51 16.20
C ALA A 12 -17.78 -8.85 15.11
N ASN A 13 -17.36 -7.69 14.58
CA ASN A 13 -18.10 -6.93 13.56
C ASN A 13 -17.52 -7.06 12.14
N GLN A 14 -16.51 -7.91 11.96
CA GLN A 14 -15.82 -8.16 10.69
C GLN A 14 -15.74 -9.66 10.36
N ASN A 15 -15.54 -9.99 9.08
CA ASN A 15 -15.47 -11.37 8.56
C ASN A 15 -14.13 -11.71 7.87
N LYS A 16 -13.12 -10.84 7.97
CA LYS A 16 -11.82 -10.93 7.26
C LYS A 16 -10.77 -11.70 8.06
N ILE A 17 -10.81 -11.57 9.38
CA ILE A 17 -9.97 -12.24 10.36
C ILE A 17 -10.87 -13.26 11.05
N LEU A 18 -10.59 -14.55 10.84
CA LEU A 18 -11.27 -15.61 11.57
C LEU A 18 -10.78 -15.61 13.02
N TYR A 19 -11.57 -16.17 13.93
CA TYR A 19 -11.15 -16.35 15.32
C TYR A 19 -11.66 -17.67 15.88
N GLY A 20 -10.99 -18.17 16.91
CA GLY A 20 -11.30 -19.45 17.52
C GLY A 20 -10.67 -19.63 18.90
N VAL A 21 -11.02 -20.76 19.52
CA VAL A 21 -10.65 -21.20 20.86
C VAL A 21 -10.22 -22.67 20.83
N VAL A 22 -9.67 -23.17 21.93
CA VAL A 22 -9.43 -24.62 22.11
C VAL A 22 -10.77 -25.34 22.20
N GLU A 23 -10.93 -26.42 21.42
CA GLU A 23 -12.13 -27.26 21.40
C GLU A 23 -12.36 -27.92 22.77
N GLY A 24 -13.57 -27.77 23.33
CA GLY A 24 -13.90 -28.28 24.67
C GLY A 24 -13.19 -27.57 25.85
N GLY A 25 -12.46 -26.47 25.61
CA GLY A 25 -11.77 -25.72 26.66
C GLY A 25 -12.68 -24.81 27.49
N SER A 26 -12.17 -24.32 28.62
CA SER A 26 -12.84 -23.32 29.48
C SER A 26 -13.28 -22.07 28.71
N THR A 27 -12.44 -21.59 27.80
CA THR A 27 -12.75 -20.44 26.92
C THR A 27 -13.89 -20.75 25.94
N ALA A 28 -14.04 -22.00 25.47
CA ALA A 28 -15.16 -22.37 24.61
C ALA A 28 -16.49 -22.34 25.38
N ALA A 29 -16.53 -22.97 26.56
CA ALA A 29 -17.70 -22.94 27.46
C ALA A 29 -18.10 -21.49 27.84
N PHE A 30 -17.13 -20.60 28.08
CA PHE A 30 -17.40 -19.18 28.33
C PHE A 30 -18.16 -18.47 27.19
N PHE A 31 -17.88 -18.82 25.93
CA PHE A 31 -18.59 -18.26 24.77
C PHE A 31 -19.95 -18.96 24.55
N GLU A 32 -20.02 -20.26 24.79
CA GLU A 32 -21.24 -21.07 24.66
C GLU A 32 -22.33 -20.67 25.67
N ASP A 33 -21.98 -20.61 26.96
CA ASP A 33 -22.87 -20.26 28.06
C ASP A 33 -23.09 -18.73 28.19
N SER A 34 -22.52 -17.94 27.28
CA SER A 34 -22.51 -16.48 27.43
C SER A 34 -23.88 -15.84 27.28
N ILE A 35 -24.27 -15.06 28.28
CA ILE A 35 -25.50 -14.24 28.27
C ILE A 35 -25.29 -12.95 27.45
N VAL A 36 -24.05 -12.47 27.33
CA VAL A 36 -23.71 -11.23 26.63
C VAL A 36 -23.94 -11.40 25.11
N PRO A 37 -24.77 -10.55 24.46
CA PRO A 37 -25.11 -10.72 23.04
C PRO A 37 -23.90 -10.72 22.10
N LEU A 38 -22.87 -9.92 22.42
CA LEU A 38 -21.61 -9.86 21.67
C LEU A 38 -20.88 -11.22 21.65
N TYR A 39 -20.68 -11.81 22.83
CA TYR A 39 -19.99 -13.10 22.97
C TYR A 39 -20.82 -14.25 22.39
N LYS A 40 -22.14 -14.20 22.51
CA LYS A 40 -23.05 -15.16 21.86
C LYS A 40 -23.04 -15.06 20.33
N LYS A 41 -22.93 -13.84 19.77
CA LYS A 41 -22.71 -13.62 18.33
C LYS A 41 -21.38 -14.24 17.89
N MET A 42 -20.31 -14.06 18.66
CA MET A 42 -19.00 -14.67 18.39
C MET A 42 -19.06 -16.20 18.44
N TRP A 43 -19.75 -16.79 19.42
CA TRP A 43 -19.96 -18.25 19.49
C TRP A 43 -20.67 -18.79 18.25
N ASN A 44 -21.80 -18.18 17.87
CA ASN A 44 -22.56 -18.56 16.69
C ASN A 44 -21.73 -18.45 15.40
N PHE A 45 -20.85 -17.44 15.30
CA PHE A 45 -19.91 -17.31 14.18
C PHE A 45 -18.89 -18.46 14.14
N MET A 46 -18.27 -18.79 15.29
CA MET A 46 -17.29 -19.88 15.39
C MET A 46 -17.92 -21.24 15.04
N VAL A 47 -19.07 -21.56 15.63
CA VAL A 47 -19.80 -22.81 15.37
C VAL A 47 -20.25 -22.93 13.91
N SER A 48 -20.95 -21.92 13.38
CA SER A 48 -21.48 -21.98 12.00
C SER A 48 -20.37 -22.01 10.94
N THR A 49 -19.23 -21.38 11.22
CA THR A 49 -18.09 -21.41 10.30
C THR A 49 -17.30 -22.71 10.42
N SER A 50 -17.17 -23.29 11.62
CA SER A 50 -16.62 -24.64 11.81
C SER A 50 -17.44 -25.71 11.07
N GLN A 51 -18.78 -25.63 11.13
CA GLN A 51 -19.67 -26.53 10.38
C GLN A 51 -19.44 -26.44 8.86
N LYS A 52 -19.39 -25.22 8.30
CA LYS A 52 -19.07 -25.00 6.88
C LYS A 52 -17.70 -25.56 6.48
N GLN A 53 -16.71 -25.44 7.36
CA GLN A 53 -15.38 -25.99 7.13
C GLN A 53 -15.41 -27.53 7.10
N ILE A 54 -16.07 -28.18 8.06
CA ILE A 54 -16.29 -29.64 8.09
C ILE A 54 -16.98 -30.14 6.82
N GLU A 55 -17.97 -29.40 6.33
CA GLU A 55 -18.71 -29.75 5.11
C GLU A 55 -17.82 -29.62 3.85
N SER A 56 -17.03 -28.54 3.75
CA SER A 56 -16.04 -28.37 2.66
C SER A 56 -14.90 -29.40 2.68
N GLU A 57 -14.53 -29.87 3.88
CA GLU A 57 -13.51 -30.91 4.10
C GLU A 57 -14.01 -32.27 3.57
N LYS A 58 -15.29 -32.61 3.77
CA LYS A 58 -15.91 -33.83 3.19
C LYS A 58 -15.98 -33.82 1.65
N GLN A 59 -16.06 -32.64 1.03
CA GLN A 59 -16.11 -32.49 -0.43
C GLN A 59 -14.74 -32.70 -1.10
N THR A 60 -13.64 -32.63 -0.34
CA THR A 60 -12.28 -32.57 -0.87
C THR A 60 -11.46 -33.76 -0.39
N ILE A 61 -10.86 -34.53 -1.29
CA ILE A 61 -10.06 -35.73 -0.97
C ILE A 61 -8.65 -35.33 -0.46
N SER A 62 -8.59 -34.35 0.45
CA SER A 62 -7.37 -33.81 1.03
C SER A 62 -7.56 -33.67 2.53
N ASN A 63 -6.72 -34.39 3.28
CA ASN A 63 -6.77 -34.53 4.74
C ASN A 63 -6.25 -33.27 5.47
N SER A 64 -6.70 -32.08 5.07
CA SER A 64 -6.15 -30.78 5.47
C SER A 64 -6.82 -30.21 6.72
N THR A 65 -6.62 -30.90 7.85
CA THR A 65 -7.13 -30.53 9.20
C THR A 65 -6.82 -29.09 9.61
N SER A 66 -5.77 -28.47 9.04
CA SER A 66 -5.21 -27.17 9.45
C SER A 66 -6.15 -25.96 9.32
N ASN A 67 -7.29 -26.07 8.64
CA ASN A 67 -8.18 -24.92 8.41
C ASN A 67 -9.21 -24.68 9.55
N ARG A 68 -9.54 -25.72 10.33
CA ARG A 68 -10.64 -25.73 11.32
C ARG A 68 -10.54 -24.59 12.33
N ILE A 69 -11.63 -23.85 12.58
CA ILE A 69 -11.64 -22.67 13.46
C ILE A 69 -11.25 -23.00 14.91
N PHE A 70 -11.80 -24.07 15.46
CA PHE A 70 -11.40 -24.61 16.76
C PHE A 70 -10.11 -25.41 16.61
N VAL A 71 -9.30 -25.41 17.66
CA VAL A 71 -7.98 -26.07 17.69
C VAL A 71 -7.91 -27.06 18.85
N SER A 72 -7.10 -28.11 18.70
CA SER A 72 -6.94 -29.18 19.71
C SER A 72 -6.14 -28.74 20.93
N SER A 73 -5.21 -27.81 20.79
CA SER A 73 -4.34 -27.34 21.88
C SER A 73 -3.95 -25.88 21.75
N TYR A 74 -3.39 -25.31 22.82
CA TYR A 74 -2.81 -23.96 22.77
C TYR A 74 -1.66 -23.86 21.75
N ALA A 75 -0.82 -24.90 21.63
CA ALA A 75 0.30 -24.91 20.67
C ALA A 75 -0.20 -24.82 19.22
N ASP A 76 -1.22 -25.61 18.87
CA ASP A 76 -1.85 -25.59 17.54
C ASP A 76 -2.46 -24.21 17.24
N GLY A 77 -3.13 -23.60 18.24
CA GLY A 77 -3.71 -22.26 18.11
C GLY A 77 -2.66 -21.17 17.89
N ILE A 78 -1.54 -21.22 18.62
CA ILE A 78 -0.43 -20.28 18.47
C ILE A 78 0.22 -20.45 17.10
N GLU A 79 0.56 -21.68 16.68
CA GLU A 79 1.12 -21.94 15.36
C GLU A 79 0.17 -21.52 14.24
N LYS A 80 -1.14 -21.71 14.42
CA LYS A 80 -2.16 -21.25 13.47
C LYS A 80 -2.18 -19.72 13.33
N VAL A 81 -2.04 -18.95 14.41
CA VAL A 81 -1.90 -17.49 14.33
C VAL A 81 -0.67 -17.10 13.50
N ARG A 82 0.48 -17.70 13.80
CA ARG A 82 1.77 -17.45 13.10
C ARG A 82 1.66 -17.74 11.60
N THR A 83 1.11 -18.88 11.22
CA THR A 83 0.95 -19.32 9.82
C THR A 83 -0.14 -18.57 9.06
N SER A 84 -1.17 -18.05 9.74
CA SER A 84 -2.33 -17.38 9.11
C SER A 84 -2.07 -15.95 8.64
N LYS A 85 -0.87 -15.38 8.85
CA LYS A 85 -0.46 -14.05 8.34
C LYS A 85 -1.47 -12.93 8.67
N GLY A 86 -1.95 -12.90 9.92
CA GLY A 86 -2.91 -11.91 10.41
C GLY A 86 -4.37 -12.12 9.96
N LYS A 87 -4.72 -13.30 9.44
CA LYS A 87 -6.11 -13.69 9.09
C LYS A 87 -6.78 -14.60 10.14
N TYR A 88 -6.10 -14.93 11.22
CA TYR A 88 -6.65 -15.69 12.34
C TYR A 88 -6.22 -15.05 13.65
N ALA A 89 -7.16 -14.89 14.60
CA ALA A 89 -6.92 -14.47 15.97
C ALA A 89 -7.29 -15.61 16.93
N PHE A 90 -6.41 -15.93 17.87
CA PHE A 90 -6.65 -17.00 18.83
C PHE A 90 -7.06 -16.41 20.18
N LEU A 91 -8.17 -16.89 20.72
CA LEU A 91 -8.74 -16.43 21.97
C LEU A 91 -8.33 -17.39 23.09
N LEU A 92 -7.46 -16.92 23.97
CA LEU A 92 -6.86 -17.69 25.07
C LEU A 92 -6.73 -16.85 26.34
N GLU A 93 -6.38 -17.52 27.45
CA GLU A 93 -6.18 -16.91 28.77
C GLU A 93 -5.07 -15.84 28.74
N GLU A 94 -5.26 -14.73 29.49
CA GLU A 94 -4.32 -13.61 29.53
C GLU A 94 -2.90 -14.04 29.89
N THR A 95 -2.77 -14.89 30.91
CA THR A 95 -1.51 -15.41 31.44
C THR A 95 -0.66 -16.06 30.35
N THR A 96 -1.29 -16.91 29.54
CA THR A 96 -0.65 -17.59 28.39
C THR A 96 -0.37 -16.61 27.25
N ASN A 97 -1.27 -15.66 26.97
CA ASN A 97 -1.06 -14.64 25.93
C ASN A 97 0.14 -13.74 26.26
N ASN A 98 0.19 -13.20 27.49
CA ASN A 98 1.31 -12.40 27.98
C ASN A 98 2.62 -13.20 27.95
N TYR A 99 2.60 -14.49 28.35
CA TYR A 99 3.75 -15.37 28.29
C TYR A 99 4.29 -15.54 26.87
N GLU A 100 3.44 -15.93 25.92
CA GLU A 100 3.84 -16.19 24.54
C GLU A 100 4.27 -14.94 23.79
N SER A 101 3.68 -13.77 24.08
CA SER A 101 4.14 -12.50 23.50
C SER A 101 5.58 -12.13 23.90
N GLY A 102 6.05 -12.63 25.06
CA GLY A 102 7.43 -12.50 25.51
C GLY A 102 8.39 -13.57 25.00
N ARG A 103 7.95 -14.50 24.12
CA ARG A 103 8.75 -15.63 23.62
C ARG A 103 9.12 -15.47 22.16
N ARG A 104 10.31 -15.97 21.80
CA ARG A 104 10.75 -15.99 20.39
C ARG A 104 9.79 -16.85 19.54
N PRO A 105 9.48 -16.42 18.30
CA PRO A 105 10.14 -15.37 17.53
C PRO A 105 9.52 -13.96 17.66
N CYS A 106 8.79 -13.65 18.75
CA CYS A 106 8.24 -12.31 19.02
C CYS A 106 7.20 -11.85 17.98
N ASP A 107 6.43 -12.81 17.46
CA ASP A 107 5.47 -12.64 16.35
C ASP A 107 4.00 -12.65 16.81
N THR A 108 3.76 -12.73 18.12
CA THR A 108 2.45 -12.67 18.77
C THR A 108 2.35 -11.44 19.67
N MET A 109 1.13 -10.92 19.85
CA MET A 109 0.87 -9.78 20.73
C MET A 109 -0.55 -9.88 21.32
N LYS A 110 -0.70 -9.44 22.58
CA LYS A 110 -2.02 -9.20 23.17
C LYS A 110 -2.64 -7.95 22.54
N VAL A 111 -3.94 -8.01 22.23
CA VAL A 111 -4.74 -6.88 21.71
C VAL A 111 -6.01 -6.77 22.54
N GLY A 112 -6.42 -5.54 22.82
CA GLY A 112 -7.65 -5.25 23.58
C GLY A 112 -7.55 -5.57 25.08
N GLN A 113 -8.70 -5.43 25.75
CA GLN A 113 -8.87 -5.75 27.17
C GLN A 113 -9.28 -7.21 27.37
N ASN A 114 -9.18 -7.70 28.60
CA ASN A 114 -9.63 -9.04 28.96
C ASN A 114 -11.16 -9.14 28.85
N LEU A 115 -11.67 -10.23 28.29
CA LEU A 115 -13.12 -10.45 28.11
C LEU A 115 -13.85 -10.82 29.41
N ASN A 116 -13.10 -11.33 30.37
CA ASN A 116 -13.53 -11.72 31.71
C ASN A 116 -12.37 -11.56 32.71
N THR A 117 -12.65 -11.78 33.99
CA THR A 117 -11.62 -11.86 35.03
C THR A 117 -11.70 -13.24 35.67
N LEU A 118 -10.69 -14.08 35.38
CA LEU A 118 -10.53 -15.41 35.96
C LEU A 118 -9.24 -15.45 36.79
N GLY A 119 -9.19 -16.37 37.75
CA GLY A 119 -8.01 -16.59 38.59
C GLY A 119 -7.77 -18.08 38.80
N TYR A 120 -6.50 -18.48 38.80
CA TYR A 120 -6.12 -19.84 39.15
C TYR A 120 -6.13 -20.04 40.67
N GLY A 121 -6.45 -21.26 41.11
CA GLY A 121 -6.46 -21.65 42.52
C GLY A 121 -5.91 -23.07 42.72
N ILE A 122 -5.39 -23.34 43.93
CA ILE A 122 -4.90 -24.67 44.28
C ILE A 122 -6.09 -25.56 44.70
N ALA A 123 -6.36 -26.60 43.92
CA ALA A 123 -7.42 -27.55 44.21
C ALA A 123 -7.00 -28.58 45.27
N THR A 124 -7.89 -28.85 46.22
CA THR A 124 -7.73 -29.94 47.21
C THR A 124 -9.01 -30.78 47.26
N LYS A 125 -8.91 -32.09 47.55
CA LYS A 125 -10.08 -32.93 47.84
C LYS A 125 -10.98 -32.28 48.90
N ILE A 126 -12.29 -32.38 48.71
CA ILE A 126 -13.29 -31.90 49.67
C ILE A 126 -13.02 -32.54 51.05
N GLY A 127 -13.02 -31.73 52.11
CA GLY A 127 -12.71 -32.16 53.47
C GLY A 127 -11.22 -32.31 53.81
N ASN A 128 -10.28 -31.99 52.90
CA ASN A 128 -8.86 -32.06 53.20
C ASN A 128 -8.45 -31.00 54.26
N PRO A 129 -7.84 -31.38 55.41
CA PRO A 129 -7.45 -30.43 56.46
C PRO A 129 -6.41 -29.40 56.00
N LEU A 130 -5.61 -29.69 54.96
CA LEU A 130 -4.64 -28.76 54.40
C LEU A 130 -5.29 -27.54 53.72
N ARG A 131 -6.58 -27.58 53.37
CA ARG A 131 -7.28 -26.49 52.68
C ARG A 131 -7.12 -25.15 53.40
N VAL A 132 -7.30 -25.14 54.73
CA VAL A 132 -7.21 -23.90 55.53
C VAL A 132 -5.77 -23.37 55.57
N SER A 133 -4.81 -24.27 55.83
CA SER A 133 -3.38 -23.93 55.89
C SER A 133 -2.87 -23.38 54.55
N LEU A 134 -3.22 -24.03 53.44
CA LEU A 134 -2.88 -23.58 52.08
C LEU A 134 -3.50 -22.21 51.77
N ASN A 135 -4.76 -21.98 52.13
CA ASN A 135 -5.40 -20.69 51.89
C ASN A 135 -4.72 -19.55 52.65
N LEU A 136 -4.37 -19.76 53.92
CA LEU A 136 -3.61 -18.79 54.72
C LEU A 136 -2.20 -18.56 54.15
N ALA A 137 -1.51 -19.61 53.70
CA ALA A 137 -0.19 -19.50 53.08
C ALA A 137 -0.21 -18.71 51.76
N ILE A 138 -1.24 -18.90 50.92
CA ILE A 138 -1.43 -18.13 49.68
C ILE A 138 -1.64 -16.64 50.00
N LEU A 139 -2.52 -16.32 50.96
CA LEU A 139 -2.78 -14.94 51.38
C LEU A 139 -1.51 -14.26 51.91
N TYR A 140 -0.72 -14.95 52.75
CA TYR A 140 0.56 -14.46 53.24
C TYR A 140 1.58 -14.20 52.11
N LEU A 141 1.68 -15.09 51.13
CA LEU A 141 2.56 -14.89 49.95
C LEU A 141 2.08 -13.75 49.03
N GLN A 142 0.78 -13.49 49.00
CA GLN A 142 0.17 -12.38 48.26
C GLN A 142 0.43 -11.04 48.96
N GLU A 143 0.18 -10.95 50.27
CA GLU A 143 0.44 -9.76 51.09
C GLU A 143 1.91 -9.37 51.08
N LYS A 144 2.82 -10.35 51.17
CA LYS A 144 4.27 -10.14 51.07
C LYS A 144 4.75 -9.80 49.64
N GLY A 145 3.88 -9.90 48.63
CA GLY A 145 4.22 -9.64 47.22
C GLY A 145 5.13 -10.69 46.56
N GLU A 146 5.42 -11.81 47.22
CA GLU A 146 6.27 -12.87 46.66
C GLU A 146 5.65 -13.50 45.41
N LEU A 147 4.31 -13.60 45.34
CA LEU A 147 3.62 -14.04 44.13
C LEU A 147 3.86 -13.10 42.94
N LYS A 148 3.83 -11.77 43.15
CA LYS A 148 4.10 -10.79 42.08
C LYS A 148 5.57 -10.80 41.65
N LYS A 149 6.48 -11.02 42.60
CA LYS A 149 7.91 -11.22 42.33
C LYS A 149 8.16 -12.48 41.48
N LEU A 150 7.42 -13.57 41.74
CA LEU A 150 7.48 -14.78 40.92
C LEU A 150 6.88 -14.57 39.53
N GLU A 151 5.75 -13.87 39.41
CA GLU A 151 5.17 -13.48 38.12
C GLU A 151 6.19 -12.71 37.28
N ASN A 152 6.78 -11.64 37.83
CA ASN A 152 7.78 -10.84 37.13
C ASN A 152 8.99 -11.69 36.69
N LYS A 153 9.48 -12.56 37.58
CA LYS A 153 10.62 -13.46 37.33
C LYS A 153 10.39 -14.43 36.17
N TRP A 154 9.15 -14.92 35.99
CA TRP A 154 8.85 -15.97 35.00
C TRP A 154 8.30 -15.42 33.68
N TRP A 155 7.63 -14.27 33.70
CA TRP A 155 7.09 -13.62 32.49
C TRP A 155 8.03 -12.54 31.91
N TYR A 156 8.55 -11.62 32.74
CA TYR A 156 9.27 -10.44 32.26
C TYR A 156 10.80 -10.60 32.34
N ASP A 157 11.36 -10.93 33.51
CA ASP A 157 12.82 -11.09 33.70
C ASP A 157 13.41 -12.25 32.86
N ARG A 158 12.54 -13.19 32.46
CA ARG A 158 12.86 -14.33 31.58
C ARG A 158 12.21 -14.21 30.21
N GLY A 159 11.73 -13.02 29.84
CA GLY A 159 11.33 -12.71 28.47
C GLY A 159 12.50 -12.90 27.50
N GLN A 160 12.22 -13.36 26.29
CA GLN A 160 13.20 -13.53 25.20
C GLN A 160 13.05 -12.47 24.09
N CYS A 161 11.99 -11.66 24.22
CA CYS A 161 11.66 -10.52 23.40
C CYS A 161 11.82 -9.27 24.26
N ASP A 162 12.62 -8.31 23.81
CA ASP A 162 12.70 -7.02 24.49
C ASP A 162 11.34 -6.32 24.43
N THR A 163 10.79 -6.01 25.60
CA THR A 163 9.57 -5.23 25.74
C THR A 163 9.86 -3.76 25.45
N GLY A 164 10.06 -3.44 24.17
CA GLY A 164 10.03 -2.06 23.68
C GLY A 164 11.22 -1.17 24.05
N THR A 165 12.35 -1.73 24.53
CA THR A 165 13.62 -0.97 24.63
C THR A 165 14.60 -1.33 23.51
N SER A 166 14.06 -1.64 22.33
CA SER A 166 14.72 -1.15 21.13
C SER A 166 14.58 0.38 21.10
N ASP A 167 15.52 1.07 21.77
CA ASP A 167 15.92 2.45 21.48
C ASP A 167 16.56 2.57 20.06
N GLY A 168 16.19 1.67 19.15
CA GLY A 168 16.04 1.93 17.74
C GLY A 168 14.75 2.70 17.50
N GLY A 169 14.67 3.91 18.07
CA GLY A 169 13.85 5.01 17.57
C GLY A 169 14.32 5.42 16.17
N THR A 170 14.38 4.48 15.22
CA THR A 170 14.12 4.75 13.82
C THR A 170 12.68 5.22 13.75
N SER A 171 12.57 6.52 14.00
CA SER A 171 11.50 7.45 13.70
C SER A 171 10.54 6.98 12.62
N SER A 172 9.40 7.67 12.54
CA SER A 172 8.65 7.83 11.29
C SER A 172 9.44 8.58 10.21
N SER A 173 10.71 8.21 10.01
CA SER A 173 11.50 8.44 8.82
C SER A 173 10.61 8.16 7.62
N LEU A 174 10.50 9.17 6.77
CA LEU A 174 9.72 9.14 5.54
C LEU A 174 10.39 8.18 4.57
N ASN A 175 10.12 6.89 4.77
CA ASN A 175 10.64 5.78 4.00
C ASN A 175 10.46 6.10 2.51
N LEU A 176 11.48 5.87 1.68
CA LEU A 176 11.48 6.31 0.28
C LEU A 176 10.23 5.80 -0.47
N SER A 177 9.73 4.62 -0.13
CA SER A 177 8.48 4.03 -0.65
C SER A 177 7.21 4.85 -0.37
N LYS A 178 7.18 5.67 0.68
CA LYS A 178 6.07 6.60 1.00
C LYS A 178 6.17 7.90 0.20
N VAL A 179 7.38 8.34 -0.16
CA VAL A 179 7.64 9.57 -0.91
C VAL A 179 7.76 9.32 -2.43
N ALA A 180 7.94 8.07 -2.86
CA ALA A 180 8.08 7.64 -4.24
C ALA A 180 7.02 8.21 -5.21
N GLY A 181 5.78 8.41 -4.74
CA GLY A 181 4.72 9.06 -5.51
C GLY A 181 5.11 10.43 -6.09
N ILE A 182 5.85 11.24 -5.33
CA ILE A 182 6.31 12.57 -5.76
C ILE A 182 7.34 12.45 -6.89
N PHE A 183 8.24 11.48 -6.80
CA PHE A 183 9.24 11.22 -7.85
C PHE A 183 8.59 10.76 -9.16
N TYR A 184 7.55 9.92 -9.11
CA TYR A 184 6.82 9.52 -10.30
C TYR A 184 6.11 10.70 -10.98
N ILE A 185 5.51 11.62 -10.20
CA ILE A 185 4.85 12.83 -10.73
C ILE A 185 5.87 13.75 -11.40
N LEU A 186 7.04 13.99 -10.78
CA LEU A 186 8.12 14.79 -11.36
C LEU A 186 8.62 14.20 -12.69
N LEU A 187 8.84 12.89 -12.74
CA LEU A 187 9.36 12.21 -13.92
C LEU A 187 8.33 12.21 -15.06
N ALA A 188 7.04 12.00 -14.75
CA ALA A 188 5.95 12.15 -15.72
C ALA A 188 5.82 13.59 -16.24
N GLY A 189 5.95 14.59 -15.37
CA GLY A 189 5.94 16.01 -15.76
C GLY A 189 7.07 16.39 -16.71
N MET A 190 8.30 15.90 -16.45
CA MET A 190 9.45 16.12 -17.32
C MET A 190 9.27 15.49 -18.70
N VAL A 191 8.74 14.26 -18.77
CA VAL A 191 8.44 13.58 -20.06
C VAL A 191 7.35 14.35 -20.81
N LEU A 192 6.28 14.76 -20.13
CA LEU A 192 5.20 15.51 -20.76
C LEU A 192 5.68 16.85 -21.33
N SER A 193 6.50 17.60 -20.58
CA SER A 193 7.06 18.87 -21.09
C SER A 193 7.94 18.64 -22.32
N MET A 194 8.78 17.61 -22.30
CA MET A 194 9.62 17.22 -23.45
C MET A 194 8.77 16.88 -24.68
N CYS A 195 7.69 16.11 -24.51
CA CYS A 195 6.75 15.82 -25.59
C CYS A 195 6.07 17.08 -26.13
N THR A 196 5.59 17.99 -25.28
CA THR A 196 4.96 19.25 -25.74
C THR A 196 5.93 20.12 -26.53
N ALA A 197 7.18 20.27 -26.08
CA ALA A 197 8.21 21.03 -26.79
C ALA A 197 8.55 20.42 -28.17
N LEU A 198 8.63 19.09 -28.25
CA LEU A 198 8.84 18.39 -29.53
C LEU A 198 7.65 18.58 -30.49
N ILE A 199 6.42 18.50 -29.98
CA ILE A 199 5.20 18.71 -30.76
C ILE A 199 5.15 20.14 -31.32
N GLU A 200 5.37 21.16 -30.48
CA GLU A 200 5.43 22.56 -30.92
C GLU A 200 6.55 22.81 -31.93
N PHE A 201 7.74 22.24 -31.71
CA PHE A 201 8.87 22.36 -32.64
C PHE A 201 8.53 21.76 -34.02
N LEU A 202 7.90 20.59 -34.04
CA LEU A 202 7.45 19.94 -35.28
C LEU A 202 6.35 20.75 -35.98
N PHE A 203 5.36 21.27 -35.25
CA PHE A 203 4.34 22.16 -35.81
C PHE A 203 4.93 23.45 -36.38
N ARG A 204 5.86 24.09 -35.66
CA ARG A 204 6.50 25.34 -36.11
C ARG A 204 7.37 25.11 -37.34
N LYS A 205 8.16 24.02 -37.38
CA LYS A 205 8.94 23.62 -38.56
C LYS A 205 8.04 23.32 -39.76
N ASN A 206 6.91 22.64 -39.56
CA ASN A 206 5.95 22.34 -40.63
C ASN A 206 5.22 23.60 -41.13
N LYS A 207 4.89 24.55 -40.24
CA LYS A 207 4.33 25.85 -40.60
C LYS A 207 5.32 26.67 -41.43
N GLU A 208 6.56 26.81 -40.97
CA GLU A 208 7.62 27.48 -41.73
C GLU A 208 7.88 26.83 -43.09
N ASN A 209 7.90 25.50 -43.18
CA ASN A 209 8.09 24.80 -44.44
C ASN A 209 6.93 25.08 -45.41
N ARG A 210 5.67 25.05 -44.95
CA ARG A 210 4.50 25.43 -45.77
C ARG A 210 4.53 26.91 -46.18
N GLU A 211 5.04 27.81 -45.35
CA GLU A 211 5.21 29.23 -45.69
C GLU A 211 6.34 29.45 -46.72
N LYS A 212 7.48 28.76 -46.56
CA LYS A 212 8.59 28.73 -47.54
C LYS A 212 8.13 28.18 -48.89
N GLU A 213 7.29 27.13 -48.89
CA GLU A 213 6.71 26.53 -50.10
C GLU A 213 5.68 27.46 -50.77
N LYS A 214 4.75 28.06 -50.01
CA LYS A 214 3.83 29.10 -50.50
C LYS A 214 4.57 30.29 -51.10
N ASN A 215 5.66 30.75 -50.48
CA ASN A 215 6.47 31.85 -50.99
C ASN A 215 7.26 31.46 -52.27
N ARG A 216 7.77 30.23 -52.38
CA ARG A 216 8.33 29.70 -53.65
C ARG A 216 7.28 29.70 -54.77
N MET A 217 6.07 29.20 -54.49
CA MET A 217 4.95 29.19 -55.44
C MET A 217 4.53 30.61 -55.88
N ARG A 218 4.47 31.56 -54.94
CA ARG A 218 4.14 32.97 -55.21
C ARG A 218 5.21 33.66 -56.07
N ASN A 219 6.50 33.46 -55.77
CA ASN A 219 7.61 33.98 -56.58
C ASN A 219 7.66 33.35 -57.98
N SER A 220 7.29 32.07 -58.12
CA SER A 220 7.21 31.42 -59.44
C SER A 220 6.07 31.99 -60.30
N ARG A 221 4.89 32.27 -59.70
CA ARG A 221 3.75 32.89 -60.39
C ARG A 221 3.97 34.36 -60.81
N GLN A 222 4.94 35.08 -60.22
CA GLN A 222 5.29 36.45 -60.64
C GLN A 222 6.29 36.54 -61.81
N LYS A 223 6.82 35.40 -62.29
CA LYS A 223 7.77 35.35 -63.42
C LYS A 223 7.21 35.29 -64.86
N PRO A 224 5.94 35.66 -65.19
CA PRO A 224 5.53 35.86 -66.59
C PRO A 224 5.05 37.28 -66.92
N LYS A 225 5.64 38.35 -66.38
CA LYS A 225 5.36 39.75 -66.84
C LYS A 225 6.56 40.62 -67.20
N LYS A 226 7.79 40.30 -66.78
CA LYS A 226 8.98 41.11 -67.13
C LYS A 226 9.57 40.80 -68.52
N ALA A 227 9.23 39.68 -69.14
CA ALA A 227 9.70 39.33 -70.49
C ALA A 227 9.00 40.12 -71.61
N ILE A 228 7.72 40.49 -71.43
CA ILE A 228 6.92 41.12 -72.51
C ILE A 228 7.25 42.61 -72.69
N MET A 229 7.55 43.35 -71.62
CA MET A 229 7.94 44.77 -71.74
C MET A 229 9.31 44.99 -72.39
N ALA A 230 10.23 44.02 -72.33
CA ALA A 230 11.58 44.16 -72.87
C ALA A 230 11.63 44.21 -74.41
N SER A 231 10.65 43.63 -75.11
CA SER A 231 10.59 43.67 -76.58
C SER A 231 10.05 45.00 -77.13
N CYS A 232 9.22 45.72 -76.38
CA CYS A 232 8.58 46.93 -76.89
C CYS A 232 9.54 48.13 -76.99
N GLN A 233 10.54 48.24 -76.10
CA GLN A 233 11.52 49.33 -76.12
C GLN A 233 12.60 49.23 -77.21
N LYS A 234 12.81 48.06 -77.82
CA LYS A 234 13.78 47.89 -78.91
C LYS A 234 13.27 48.43 -80.25
N ALA A 235 11.96 48.35 -80.50
CA ALA A 235 11.35 48.84 -81.75
C ALA A 235 11.44 50.37 -81.90
N THR A 236 11.30 51.13 -80.81
CA THR A 236 11.33 52.61 -80.84
C THR A 236 12.73 53.20 -81.04
N LYS A 237 13.80 52.46 -80.70
CA LYS A 237 15.18 52.97 -80.82
C LYS A 237 15.76 52.84 -82.23
N MET A 238 15.20 51.96 -83.07
CA MET A 238 15.69 51.71 -84.43
C MET A 238 15.18 52.76 -85.45
N LYS A 239 14.01 53.38 -85.20
CA LYS A 239 13.38 54.37 -86.11
C LYS A 239 13.91 55.81 -85.97
N ARG A 240 14.83 56.07 -85.05
CA ARG A 240 15.40 57.43 -84.78
C ARG A 240 16.81 57.66 -85.34
N ARG A 241 17.40 56.70 -86.07
CA ARG A 241 18.79 56.76 -86.57
C ARG A 241 18.92 56.84 -88.10
N SER A 242 17.86 57.20 -88.83
CA SER A 242 17.83 57.24 -90.30
C SER A 242 17.45 58.61 -90.88
N LYS A 243 17.66 59.71 -90.15
CA LYS A 243 17.25 61.06 -90.60
C LYS A 243 18.13 62.19 -90.03
N SER A 244 19.42 62.15 -90.33
CA SER A 244 20.38 63.26 -90.21
C SER A 244 21.61 62.90 -91.05
N GLU A 245 22.14 63.87 -91.80
CA GLU A 245 23.30 63.81 -92.74
C GLU A 245 22.99 63.51 -94.21
N GLU A 246 22.57 64.54 -94.96
CA GLU A 246 23.05 64.75 -96.33
C GLU A 246 22.98 66.24 -96.73
N VAL A 247 23.88 66.65 -97.64
CA VAL A 247 23.91 67.91 -98.42
C VAL A 247 24.23 69.24 -97.70
N SER A 248 25.48 69.73 -97.81
CA SER A 248 25.81 70.82 -98.77
C SER A 248 27.23 71.41 -98.60
N SER A 249 27.99 71.48 -99.70
CA SER A 249 28.89 72.58 -100.07
C SER A 249 29.33 72.37 -101.53
N PRO A 250 29.30 73.42 -102.39
CA PRO A 250 30.57 73.77 -103.04
C PRO A 250 30.74 75.26 -103.45
N ARG A 251 32.02 75.68 -103.58
CA ARG A 251 32.54 76.84 -104.38
C ARG A 251 32.09 78.25 -103.88
N SER A 252 32.75 79.40 -104.16
CA SER A 252 33.95 79.83 -104.94
C SER A 252 34.23 81.32 -104.56
N THR A 253 35.37 82.01 -104.81
CA THR A 253 36.64 81.81 -105.55
C THR A 253 37.71 82.82 -105.07
N LEU A 254 38.96 82.72 -105.58
CA LEU A 254 39.94 83.80 -105.89
C LEU A 254 39.83 85.16 -105.15
N PHE A 255 40.84 85.54 -104.37
CA PHE A 255 42.06 86.19 -104.87
C PHE A 255 43.23 85.96 -103.89
#